data_AF-A0A0G1W4J2-F1
#
_entry.id   AF-A0A0G1W4J2-F1
#
_cell.length_a   1.000
_cell.length_b   1.000
_cell.length_c   1.000
_cell.angle_alpha   90.00
_cell.angle_beta   90.00
_cell.angle_gamma   90.00
#
_symmetry.space_group_name_H-M   'P 1'
#
loop_
_entity.id
_entity.type
_entity.pdbx_description
1 polymer ?
#
loop_
_entity_poly.entity_id
_entity_poly.type
_entity_poly.pdbx_seq_one_letter_code
_entity_poly.pdbx_strand_id
1 'polypeptide(L)'
;MRIAAFFAILFFVAKDEKKPEPPVDFNAWQLAWELGYTIAIPIVALALVGRWMDKQLETSPWLLLVGIVLSIFISSAMVYRKVSKILH
;
A
#
# COMPACT_ATOMS: atom_id res chain seq x y z
N MET A 1 -5.22 -11.84 -57.67
CA MET A 1 -5.77 -12.00 -56.30
C MET A 1 -4.74 -11.88 -55.16
N ARG A 2 -3.46 -12.26 -55.35
CA ARG A 2 -2.43 -12.26 -54.28
C ARG A 2 -1.92 -10.86 -53.84
N ILE A 3 -1.96 -9.87 -54.75
CA ILE A 3 -1.51 -8.49 -54.48
C ILE A 3 -2.46 -7.78 -53.50
N ALA A 4 -3.78 -7.97 -53.67
CA ALA A 4 -4.79 -7.41 -52.76
C ALA A 4 -4.66 -8.00 -51.34
N ALA A 5 -4.34 -9.30 -51.23
CA ALA A 5 -4.10 -9.95 -49.94
C ALA A 5 -2.83 -9.40 -49.25
N PHE A 6 -1.76 -9.14 -50.01
CA PHE A 6 -0.55 -8.53 -49.47
C PHE A 6 -0.81 -7.09 -48.97
N PHE A 7 -1.57 -6.30 -49.74
CA PHE A 7 -1.94 -4.94 -49.35
C PHE A 7 -2.86 -4.92 -48.13
N ALA A 8 -3.79 -5.87 -48.03
CA ALA A 8 -4.65 -6.03 -46.86
C ALA A 8 -3.86 -6.44 -45.62
N ILE A 9 -2.85 -7.31 -45.74
CA ILE A 9 -1.95 -7.68 -44.64
C ILE A 9 -1.08 -6.48 -44.23
N LEU A 10 -0.52 -5.74 -45.19
CA LEU A 10 0.27 -4.54 -44.92
C LEU A 10 -0.57 -3.47 -44.21
N PHE A 11 -1.80 -3.23 -44.68
CA PHE A 11 -2.73 -2.28 -44.08
C PHE A 11 -3.23 -2.72 -42.70
N PHE A 12 -3.43 -4.03 -42.50
CA PHE A 12 -3.79 -4.61 -41.21
C PHE A 12 -2.63 -4.53 -40.20
N VAL A 13 -1.39 -4.77 -40.65
CA VAL A 13 -0.17 -4.65 -39.84
C VAL A 13 0.15 -3.19 -39.50
N ALA A 14 -0.20 -2.24 -40.38
CA ALA A 14 -0.01 -0.82 -40.12
C ALA A 14 -1.03 -0.22 -39.12
N LYS A 15 -2.02 -1.01 -38.65
CA LYS A 15 -3.09 -0.56 -37.74
C LYS A 15 -2.78 -0.82 -36.26
N ASP A 16 -1.53 -1.08 -35.89
CA ASP A 16 -1.09 -1.01 -34.49
C ASP A 16 -0.71 0.44 -34.13
N GLU A 17 -1.70 1.34 -34.14
CA GLU A 17 -1.56 2.61 -33.45
C GLU A 17 -1.56 2.33 -31.94
N LYS A 18 -0.37 2.44 -31.33
CA LYS A 18 -0.22 2.50 -29.88
C LYS A 18 -1.19 3.54 -29.34
N LYS A 19 -2.31 3.08 -28.77
CA LYS A 19 -3.22 3.94 -28.02
C LYS A 19 -2.41 4.66 -26.95
N PRO A 20 -2.49 6.00 -26.83
CA PRO A 20 -1.78 6.71 -25.78
C PRO A 20 -2.23 6.12 -24.45
N GLU A 21 -1.28 5.57 -23.70
CA GLU A 21 -1.56 5.07 -22.36
C GLU A 21 -2.11 6.25 -21.55
N PRO A 22 -3.22 6.05 -20.80
CA PRO A 22 -3.79 7.13 -20.01
C PRO A 22 -2.69 7.71 -19.12
N PRO A 23 -2.55 9.04 -19.04
CA PRO A 23 -1.54 9.66 -18.19
C PRO A 23 -1.76 9.13 -16.77
N VAL A 24 -0.74 8.45 -16.25
CA VAL A 24 -0.79 7.96 -14.88
C VAL A 24 -0.69 9.19 -13.98
N ASP A 25 -1.83 9.63 -13.45
CA ASP A 25 -1.92 10.71 -12.47
C ASP A 25 -1.27 10.25 -11.15
N PHE A 26 0.06 10.29 -11.12
CA PHE A 26 0.86 10.06 -9.92
C PHE A 26 0.69 11.26 -8.98
N ASN A 27 -0.41 11.28 -8.24
CA ASN A 27 -0.59 12.19 -7.11
C ASN A 27 0.26 11.72 -5.93
N ALA A 28 1.57 11.96 -6.01
CA ALA A 28 2.54 11.65 -4.96
C ALA A 28 2.15 12.23 -3.60
N TRP A 29 1.43 13.36 -3.60
CA TRP A 29 0.87 13.99 -2.40
C TRP A 29 -0.19 13.12 -1.70
N GLN A 30 -1.11 12.53 -2.47
CA GLN A 30 -2.14 11.65 -1.94
C GLN A 30 -1.51 10.38 -1.35
N LEU A 31 -0.52 9.84 -2.05
CA LEU A 31 0.20 8.64 -1.61
C LEU A 31 1.02 8.89 -0.34
N ALA A 32 1.67 10.05 -0.23
CA ALA A 32 2.37 10.46 0.98
C ALA A 32 1.41 10.62 2.17
N TRP A 33 0.24 11.21 1.95
CA TRP A 33 -0.80 11.31 2.98
C TRP A 33 -1.27 9.92 3.41
N GLU A 34 -1.54 9.04 2.43
CA GLU A 34 -2.00 7.67 2.64
C GLU A 34 -1.08 6.82 3.49
N LEU A 35 0.21 6.87 3.17
CA LEU A 35 1.23 6.19 3.96
C LEU A 35 1.39 6.84 5.34
N GLY A 36 1.33 8.17 5.41
CA GLY A 36 1.48 8.94 6.64
C GLY A 36 0.45 8.55 7.71
N TYR A 37 -0.85 8.59 7.40
CA TYR A 37 -1.88 8.24 8.39
C TYR A 37 -1.92 6.75 8.71
N THR A 38 -1.63 5.87 7.74
CA THR A 38 -1.62 4.42 7.96
C THR A 38 -0.58 4.00 9.00
N ILE A 39 0.55 4.72 9.08
CA ILE A 39 1.62 4.47 10.05
C ILE A 39 1.40 5.28 11.33
N ALA A 40 1.05 6.56 11.21
CA ALA A 40 0.94 7.46 12.36
C ALA A 40 -0.21 7.08 13.30
N ILE A 41 -1.37 6.67 12.76
CA ILE A 41 -2.55 6.31 13.58
C ILE A 41 -2.24 5.18 14.58
N PRO A 42 -1.75 4.00 14.16
CA PRO A 42 -1.48 2.92 15.11
C PRO A 42 -0.35 3.25 16.10
N ILE A 43 0.67 3.99 15.67
CA ILE A 43 1.76 4.42 16.57
C ILE A 43 1.22 5.33 17.67
N VAL A 44 0.50 6.40 17.28
CA VAL A 44 -0.03 7.38 18.24
C VAL A 44 -1.09 6.74 19.13
N ALA A 45 -1.99 5.92 18.57
CA ALA A 45 -3.01 5.22 19.34
C ALA A 45 -2.40 4.30 20.39
N LEU A 46 -1.45 3.45 20.01
CA LEU A 46 -0.83 2.50 20.94
C LEU A 46 0.13 3.19 21.92
N ALA A 47 0.81 4.26 21.50
CA ALA A 47 1.64 5.06 22.40
C ALA A 47 0.80 5.79 23.46
N LEU A 48 -0.36 6.34 23.09
CA LEU A 48 -1.29 6.97 24.04
C LEU A 48 -1.87 5.95 25.02
N VAL A 49 -2.32 4.79 24.53
CA VAL A 49 -2.86 3.71 25.37
C VAL A 49 -1.77 3.18 26.32
N GLY A 50 -0.57 2.92 25.80
CA GLY A 50 0.58 2.46 26.60
C GLY A 50 0.98 3.49 27.66
N ARG A 51 1.03 4.78 27.31
CA ARG A 51 1.34 5.86 28.25
C ARG A 51 0.27 6.04 29.33
N TRP A 52 -1.00 5.84 28.99
CA TRP A 52 -2.09 5.93 29.96
C TRP A 52 -2.03 4.77 30.97
N MET A 53 -1.74 3.55 30.51
CA MET A 53 -1.53 2.40 31.40
C MET A 53 -0.25 2.53 32.25
N ASP A 54 0.86 3.03 31.69
CA ASP A 54 2.09 3.28 32.46
C ASP A 54 1.85 4.30 33.59
N LYS A 55 1.03 5.34 33.35
CA LYS A 55 0.67 6.33 34.37
C LYS A 55 -0.19 5.75 35.50
N GLN A 56 -1.05 4.77 35.20
CA GLN A 56 -1.93 4.15 36.21
C GLN A 56 -1.18 3.13 37.07
N LEU A 57 -0.09 2.56 36.57
CA LEU A 57 0.65 1.49 37.23
C LEU A 57 1.97 1.95 37.90
N GLU A 58 2.30 3.25 37.82
CA GLU A 58 3.57 3.85 38.29
C GLU A 58 4.84 3.15 37.79
N THR A 59 4.70 2.27 36.78
CA THR A 59 5.82 1.59 36.15
C THR A 59 6.54 2.58 35.25
N SER A 60 7.87 2.70 35.44
CA SER A 60 8.78 3.28 34.43
C SER A 60 8.43 2.71 33.04
N PRO A 61 8.66 3.42 31.92
CA PRO A 61 7.86 3.38 30.68
C PRO A 61 8.03 2.07 29.87
N TRP A 62 7.73 0.95 30.50
CA TRP A 62 7.86 -0.40 30.01
C TRP A 62 6.61 -0.80 29.22
N LEU A 63 5.40 -0.35 29.62
CA LEU A 63 4.20 -0.63 28.82
C LEU A 63 4.16 0.18 27.53
N LEU A 64 4.73 1.39 27.51
CA LEU A 64 4.92 2.14 26.28
C LEU A 64 5.84 1.39 25.31
N LEU A 65 6.98 0.88 25.80
CA LEU A 65 7.90 0.07 25.00
C LEU A 65 7.23 -1.23 24.49
N VAL A 66 6.55 -1.95 25.38
CA VAL A 66 5.82 -3.18 25.01
C VAL A 66 4.68 -2.88 24.04
N GLY A 67 3.99 -1.75 24.18
CA GLY A 67 2.94 -1.29 23.27
C GLY A 67 3.45 -0.97 21.87
N ILE A 68 4.62 -0.34 21.75
CA ILE A 68 5.29 -0.10 20.46
C ILE A 68 5.72 -1.43 19.83
N VAL A 69 6.29 -2.35 20.62
CA VAL A 69 6.70 -3.66 20.11
C VAL A 69 5.47 -4.45 19.64
N LEU A 70 4.38 -4.47 20.41
CA LEU A 70 3.11 -5.08 20.03
C LEU A 70 2.51 -4.45 18.77
N SER A 71 2.59 -3.14 18.60
CA SER A 71 2.18 -2.42 17.38
C SER A 71 2.79 -3.01 16.13
N ILE A 72 4.11 -3.26 16.17
CA ILE A 72 4.88 -3.80 15.06
C ILE A 72 4.41 -5.22 14.74
N PHE A 73 4.25 -6.07 15.75
CA PHE A 73 3.77 -7.44 15.57
C PHE A 73 2.34 -7.51 15.02
N ILE A 74 1.42 -6.68 15.55
CA ILE A 74 0.03 -6.63 15.09
C ILE A 74 -0.05 -6.13 13.64
N SER A 75 0.70 -5.08 13.32
CA SER A 75 0.76 -4.52 11.97
C SER A 75 1.34 -5.54 10.98
N SER A 76 2.43 -6.21 11.36
CA SER A 76 3.05 -7.28 10.55
C SER A 76 2.08 -8.44 10.31
N ALA A 77 1.36 -8.88 11.35
CA ALA A 77 0.36 -9.95 11.23
C ALA A 77 -0.82 -9.55 10.33
N MET A 78 -1.30 -8.31 10.42
CA MET A 78 -2.36 -7.81 9.53
C MET A 78 -1.94 -7.77 8.07
N VAL A 79 -0.71 -7.30 7.79
CA VAL A 79 -0.14 -7.28 6.44
C VAL A 79 -0.01 -8.72 5.92
N TYR A 80 0.54 -9.63 6.72
CA TYR A 80 0.68 -11.04 6.34
C TYR A 80 -0.67 -11.68 5.98
N ARG A 81 -1.72 -11.42 6.79
CA ARG A 81 -3.08 -11.91 6.50
C ARG A 81 -3.65 -11.33 5.21
N LYS A 82 -3.42 -10.05 4.92
CA LYS A 82 -3.85 -9.42 3.66
C LYS A 82 -3.14 -10.03 2.45
N VAL A 83 -1.82 -10.24 2.54
CA VAL A 83 -1.03 -10.85 1.46
C VAL A 83 -1.42 -12.31 1.22
N SER A 84 -1.57 -13.10 2.28
CA SER A 84 -1.97 -14.50 2.20
C SER A 84 -3.37 -14.68 1.58
N LYS A 85 -4.29 -13.74 1.84
CA LYS A 85 -5.64 -13.73 1.28
C LYS A 85 -5.70 -13.30 -0.20
N ILE A 86 -4.65 -12.70 -0.73
CA ILE A 86 -4.51 -12.36 -2.16
C ILE A 86 -3.81 -13.50 -2.92
N LEU A 87 -2.99 -14.28 -2.23
CA LEU A 87 -2.23 -15.39 -2.81
C LEU A 87 -3.02 -16.72 -2.87
N HIS A 88 -4.16 -16.81 -2.19
CA HIS A 88 -5.18 -17.85 -2.37
C HIS A 88 -6.33 -17.30 -3.21
#